data_AF-A0A937ZDL9-F1
#
_entry.id   AF-A0A937ZDL9-F1
#
_cell.length_a   1.000
_cell.length_b   1.000
_cell.length_c   1.000
_cell.angle_alpha   90.00
_cell.angle_beta   90.00
_cell.angle_gamma   90.00
#
_symmetry.space_group_name_H-M   'P 1'
#
loop_
_entity.id
_entity.type
_entity.pdbx_description
1 polymer ?
#
loop_
_entity_poly.entity_id
_entity_poly.type
_entity_poly.pdbx_seq_one_letter_code
_entity_poly.pdbx_strand_id
1 'polypeptide(L)'
;MNLTLRLAAIAALAFVTAVPSAIAEENRISVKVGSALICDTQQQVERFVTLFEGDIETTLVAVNGEQPEPNACDVATIAYVLGPQVATASARTGTYRIVRVLVVGALTEDGMTASEPISLFSVMRDEEREA
;
A
#
# COMPACT_ATOMS: atom_id res chain seq x y z
N MET A 1 -45.87 -20.36 -66.22
CA MET A 1 -46.95 -19.51 -65.70
C MET A 1 -46.52 -19.06 -64.31
N ASN A 2 -46.08 -17.80 -64.21
CA ASN A 2 -45.67 -17.16 -62.96
C ASN A 2 -46.90 -16.92 -62.06
N LEU A 3 -46.68 -16.75 -60.75
CA LEU A 3 -47.11 -15.60 -59.93
C LEU A 3 -47.52 -15.99 -58.49
N THR A 4 -46.59 -15.73 -57.55
CA THR A 4 -46.71 -15.14 -56.19
C THR A 4 -48.03 -15.27 -55.39
N LEU A 5 -48.06 -15.38 -54.05
CA LEU A 5 -47.67 -14.31 -53.12
C LEU A 5 -47.90 -14.72 -51.63
N ARG A 6 -46.87 -14.48 -50.79
CA ARG A 6 -46.85 -14.06 -49.36
C ARG A 6 -47.71 -14.78 -48.30
N LEU A 7 -47.03 -15.31 -47.28
CA LEU A 7 -47.33 -14.94 -45.88
C LEU A 7 -46.02 -14.68 -45.13
N ALA A 8 -45.90 -13.45 -44.64
CA ALA A 8 -44.93 -13.05 -43.65
C ALA A 8 -45.43 -13.45 -42.26
N ALA A 9 -44.48 -13.68 -41.36
CA ALA A 9 -44.48 -13.35 -39.93
C ALA A 9 -44.15 -14.53 -39.00
N ILE A 10 -43.39 -14.17 -37.96
CA ILE A 10 -43.19 -14.87 -36.67
C ILE A 10 -42.08 -15.94 -36.72
N ALA A 11 -41.00 -15.92 -35.92
CA ALA A 11 -40.68 -15.16 -34.73
C ALA A 11 -39.17 -14.85 -34.68
N ALA A 12 -38.88 -13.66 -34.15
CA ALA A 12 -37.59 -13.31 -33.56
C ALA A 12 -37.21 -14.28 -32.42
N LEU A 13 -36.02 -14.04 -31.86
CA LEU A 13 -35.43 -14.65 -30.64
C LEU A 13 -34.60 -15.92 -30.85
N ALA A 14 -33.31 -15.73 -31.12
CA ALA A 14 -32.23 -16.38 -30.35
C ALA A 14 -30.84 -15.93 -30.87
N PHE A 15 -30.57 -14.62 -30.89
CA PHE A 15 -29.18 -14.17 -30.77
C PHE A 15 -28.97 -13.86 -29.30
N VAL A 16 -28.64 -14.90 -28.53
CA VAL A 16 -28.05 -14.73 -27.20
C VAL A 16 -26.69 -14.12 -27.45
N THR A 17 -26.62 -12.78 -27.46
CA THR A 17 -25.35 -12.08 -27.40
C THR A 17 -24.75 -12.44 -26.06
N ALA A 18 -23.78 -13.36 -26.07
CA ALA A 18 -22.90 -13.59 -24.93
C ALA A 18 -22.21 -12.26 -24.64
N VAL A 19 -22.73 -11.51 -23.67
CA VAL A 19 -22.05 -10.35 -23.13
C VAL A 19 -20.82 -10.93 -22.44
N PRO A 20 -19.59 -10.61 -22.88
CA PRO A 20 -18.43 -10.95 -22.09
C PRO A 20 -18.58 -10.18 -20.78
N SER A 21 -18.83 -10.89 -19.69
CA SER A 21 -18.70 -10.33 -18.36
C SER A 21 -17.23 -9.96 -18.20
N ALA A 22 -16.88 -8.72 -18.55
CA ALA A 22 -15.64 -8.13 -18.09
C ALA A 22 -15.76 -8.13 -16.57
N ILE A 23 -15.07 -9.08 -15.92
CA ILE A 23 -14.87 -9.05 -14.48
C ILE A 23 -14.13 -7.74 -14.25
N ALA A 24 -14.84 -6.73 -13.74
CA ALA A 24 -14.20 -5.55 -13.23
C ALA A 24 -13.28 -6.04 -12.10
N GLU A 25 -11.96 -5.98 -12.31
CA GLU A 25 -11.04 -6.08 -11.20
C GLU A 25 -11.36 -4.91 -10.27
N GLU A 26 -12.12 -5.21 -9.22
CA GLU A 26 -12.35 -4.31 -8.11
C GLU A 26 -10.97 -3.98 -7.56
N ASN A 27 -10.49 -2.77 -7.81
CA ASN A 27 -9.24 -2.25 -7.26
C ASN A 27 -9.39 -2.11 -5.74
N ARG A 28 -9.40 -3.24 -5.04
CA ARG A 28 -9.59 -3.30 -3.59
C ARG A 28 -8.37 -2.69 -2.94
N ILE A 29 -8.59 -1.60 -2.22
CA ILE A 29 -7.59 -1.05 -1.31
C ILE A 29 -7.30 -2.13 -0.26
N SER A 30 -6.10 -2.71 -0.33
CA SER A 30 -5.67 -3.74 0.61
C SER A 30 -5.08 -3.06 1.85
N VAL A 31 -5.80 -3.18 2.97
CA VAL A 31 -5.27 -2.84 4.29
C VAL A 31 -4.39 -3.99 4.78
N LYS A 32 -3.15 -3.68 5.12
CA LYS A 32 -2.18 -4.59 5.72
C LYS A 32 -2.07 -4.31 7.21
N VAL A 33 -1.70 -5.32 7.99
CA VAL A 33 -1.34 -5.16 9.40
C VAL A 33 0.09 -5.66 9.57
N GLY A 34 0.94 -4.86 10.21
CA GLY A 34 2.33 -5.25 10.44
C GLY A 34 3.08 -4.22 11.29
N SER A 35 4.22 -4.65 11.84
CA SER A 35 5.17 -3.75 12.51
C SER A 35 6.02 -3.06 11.46
N ALA A 36 6.03 -1.73 11.47
CA ALA A 36 6.74 -0.93 10.49
C ALA A 36 7.39 0.29 11.14
N LEU A 37 8.55 0.66 10.62
CA LEU A 37 9.10 1.99 10.84
C LEU A 37 8.19 3.01 10.16
N ILE A 38 7.77 4.02 10.89
CA ILE A 38 7.02 5.17 10.38
C ILE A 38 7.76 6.45 10.75
N CYS A 39 7.87 7.36 9.81
CA CYS A 39 8.41 8.70 10.04
C CYS A 39 7.57 9.77 9.35
N ASP A 40 7.64 11.00 9.85
CA ASP A 40 6.85 12.12 9.33
C ASP A 40 7.30 12.56 7.92
N THR A 41 8.60 12.43 7.62
CA THR A 41 9.18 12.91 6.36
C THR A 41 10.05 11.87 5.67
N GLN A 42 10.15 11.98 4.34
CA GLN A 42 11.06 11.16 3.54
C GLN A 42 12.51 11.29 4.01
N GLN A 43 12.97 12.51 4.34
CA GLN A 43 14.33 12.76 4.77
C GLN A 43 14.68 12.02 6.07
N GLN A 44 13.74 11.92 7.01
CA GLN A 44 13.94 11.18 8.24
C GLN A 44 14.10 9.67 7.98
N VAL A 45 13.31 9.08 7.06
CA VAL A 45 13.50 7.67 6.66
C VAL A 45 14.83 7.46 5.94
N GLU A 46 15.21 8.35 5.03
CA GLU A 46 16.52 8.29 4.35
C GLU A 46 17.67 8.36 5.37
N ARG A 47 17.53 9.22 6.38
CA ARG A 47 18.50 9.36 7.46
C ARG A 47 18.56 8.10 8.31
N PHE A 48 17.41 7.51 8.67
CA PHE A 48 17.33 6.22 9.36
C PHE A 48 18.09 5.15 8.58
N VAL A 49 17.79 4.97 7.29
CA VAL A 49 18.46 3.96 6.45
C VAL A 49 19.97 4.20 6.41
N THR A 50 20.41 5.45 6.29
CA THR A 50 21.83 5.80 6.26
C THR A 50 22.56 5.41 7.56
N LEU A 51 21.90 5.57 8.70
CA LEU A 51 22.46 5.30 10.02
C LEU A 51 22.28 3.84 10.47
N PHE A 52 21.40 3.08 9.81
CA PHE A 52 21.01 1.76 10.26
C PHE A 52 22.13 0.72 10.07
N GLU A 53 22.63 0.21 11.19
CA GLU A 53 23.63 -0.87 11.25
C GLU A 53 23.08 -2.19 11.81
N GLY A 54 21.76 -2.34 11.85
CA GLY A 54 21.08 -3.53 12.41
C GLY A 54 20.46 -3.30 13.79
N ASP A 55 20.69 -2.14 14.40
CA ASP A 55 20.09 -1.73 15.68
C ASP A 55 19.05 -0.63 15.45
N ILE A 56 17.77 -0.98 15.62
CA ILE A 56 16.65 -0.07 15.38
C ILE A 56 16.59 1.02 16.47
N GLU A 57 16.72 0.65 17.75
CA GLU A 57 16.53 1.58 18.86
C GLU A 57 17.59 2.68 18.86
N THR A 58 18.86 2.29 18.70
CA THR A 58 19.97 3.24 18.61
C THR A 58 19.81 4.16 17.41
N THR A 59 19.35 3.62 16.27
CA THR A 59 19.14 4.41 15.05
C THR A 59 17.97 5.40 15.21
N LEU A 60 16.87 4.99 15.84
CA LEU A 60 15.73 5.87 16.13
C LEU A 60 16.14 7.03 17.04
N VAL A 61 16.88 6.75 18.11
CA VAL A 61 17.38 7.79 19.03
C VAL A 61 18.25 8.79 18.27
N ALA A 62 19.13 8.32 17.40
CA ALA A 62 19.99 9.19 16.60
C ALA A 62 19.18 10.09 15.64
N VAL A 63 18.24 9.52 14.88
CA VAL A 63 17.42 10.28 13.93
C VAL A 63 16.54 11.30 14.64
N ASN A 64 15.85 10.88 15.72
CA ASN A 64 14.94 11.76 16.45
C ASN A 64 15.70 12.85 17.23
N GLY A 65 16.92 12.58 17.68
CA GLY A 65 17.79 13.59 18.28
C GLY A 65 18.23 14.70 17.32
N GLU A 66 18.12 14.49 16.01
CA GLU A 66 18.37 15.51 14.98
C GLU A 66 17.13 16.39 14.71
N GLN A 67 15.97 16.06 15.28
CA GLN A 67 14.70 16.74 15.01
C GLN A 67 14.27 17.63 16.18
N PRO A 68 13.46 18.68 15.92
CA PRO A 68 12.82 19.45 16.98
C PRO A 68 11.82 18.62 17.80
N GLU A 69 11.07 17.74 17.13
CA GLU A 69 10.10 16.83 17.75
C GLU A 69 10.78 15.47 18.02
N PRO A 70 10.81 14.99 19.28
CA PRO A 70 11.61 13.83 19.68
C PRO A 70 11.06 12.47 19.21
N ASN A 71 9.93 12.44 18.50
CA ASN A 71 9.22 11.24 18.06
C ASN A 71 8.91 11.28 16.56
N ALA A 72 9.75 11.94 15.77
CA ALA A 72 9.59 12.07 14.33
C ALA A 72 9.64 10.74 13.55
N CYS A 73 10.28 9.72 14.14
CA CYS A 73 10.27 8.33 13.70
C CYS A 73 9.95 7.39 14.86
N ASP A 74 9.24 6.30 14.57
CA ASP A 74 8.96 5.22 15.53
C ASP A 74 8.74 3.88 14.81
N VAL A 75 8.79 2.77 15.54
CA VAL A 75 8.32 1.45 15.08
C VAL A 75 7.01 1.11 15.77
N ALA A 76 5.95 0.99 14.97
CA ALA A 76 4.62 0.70 15.47
C ALA A 76 3.99 -0.48 14.72
N THR A 77 3.14 -1.23 15.42
CA THR A 77 2.25 -2.20 14.76
C THR A 77 1.00 -1.47 14.31
N ILE A 78 0.82 -1.39 12.99
CA ILE A 78 -0.16 -0.52 12.34
C ILE A 78 -1.02 -1.29 11.36
N ALA A 79 -2.26 -0.82 11.18
CA ALA A 79 -3.07 -1.12 10.01
C ALA A 79 -2.85 -0.01 8.97
N TYR A 80 -2.46 -0.36 7.75
CA TYR A 80 -2.05 0.61 6.75
C TYR A 80 -2.34 0.20 5.32
N VAL A 81 -2.46 1.19 4.45
CA VAL A 81 -2.48 1.02 3.00
C VAL A 81 -1.11 1.39 2.46
N LEU A 82 -0.52 0.49 1.66
CA LEU A 82 0.75 0.76 1.00
C LEU A 82 0.52 1.77 -0.15
N GLY A 83 1.23 2.89 -0.09
CA GLY A 83 1.25 3.91 -1.12
C GLY A 83 2.38 3.70 -2.14
N PRO A 84 2.62 4.71 -3.00
CA PRO A 84 3.70 4.64 -3.98
C PRO A 84 5.08 4.61 -3.30
N GLN A 85 6.02 3.95 -3.96
CA GLN A 85 7.44 4.17 -3.70
C GLN A 85 7.82 5.58 -4.12
N VAL A 86 8.55 6.28 -3.26
CA VAL A 86 8.97 7.66 -3.47
C VAL A 86 10.49 7.79 -3.64
N ALA A 87 11.26 6.84 -3.08
CA ALA A 87 12.71 6.82 -3.20
C ALA A 87 13.28 5.41 -2.99
N THR A 88 14.59 5.29 -3.19
CA THR A 88 15.40 4.13 -2.84
C THR A 88 16.58 4.64 -2.03
N ALA A 89 16.93 3.97 -0.94
CA ALA A 89 18.09 4.26 -0.11
C ALA A 89 18.91 2.99 0.10
N SER A 90 20.23 3.14 0.17
CA SER A 90 21.15 2.02 0.38
C SER A 90 21.91 2.22 1.67
N ALA A 91 22.02 1.16 2.45
CA ALA A 91 22.83 1.07 3.66
C ALA A 91 23.83 -0.09 3.53
N ARG A 92 24.74 -0.23 4.50
CA ARG A 92 25.61 -1.40 4.59
C ARG A 92 24.82 -2.72 4.68
N THR A 93 23.62 -2.66 5.25
CA THR A 93 22.74 -3.80 5.51
C THR A 93 21.85 -4.20 4.33
N GLY A 94 21.82 -3.40 3.24
CA GLY A 94 21.06 -3.69 2.03
C GLY A 94 20.50 -2.45 1.32
N THR A 95 19.69 -2.71 0.29
CA THR A 95 18.92 -1.68 -0.41
C THR A 95 17.48 -1.70 0.05
N TYR A 96 16.94 -0.51 0.22
CA TYR A 96 15.64 -0.26 0.81
C TYR A 96 14.81 0.65 -0.08
N ARG A 97 13.52 0.33 -0.20
CA ARG A 97 12.53 1.21 -0.82
C ARG A 97 11.90 2.06 0.25
N ILE A 98 11.78 3.35 -0.06
CA ILE A 98 11.05 4.29 0.77
C ILE A 98 9.68 4.47 0.13
N VAL A 99 8.65 4.22 0.92
CA VAL A 99 7.24 4.22 0.48
C VAL A 99 6.45 5.20 1.33
N ARG A 100 5.36 5.74 0.77
CA ARG A 100 4.30 6.31 1.61
C ARG A 100 3.43 5.19 2.16
N VAL A 101 3.01 5.33 3.40
CA VAL A 101 2.00 4.48 4.02
C VAL A 101 0.88 5.37 4.53
N LEU A 102 -0.37 4.99 4.24
CA LEU A 102 -1.53 5.61 4.86
C LEU A 102 -1.94 4.76 6.04
N VAL A 103 -1.60 5.19 7.25
CA VAL A 103 -1.97 4.51 8.49
C VAL A 103 -3.43 4.81 8.77
N VAL A 104 -4.20 3.76 9.04
CA VAL A 104 -5.65 3.83 9.34
C VAL A 104 -5.99 3.19 10.69
N GLY A 105 -4.99 2.66 11.39
CA GLY A 105 -5.13 2.16 12.76
C GLY A 105 -3.78 1.79 13.37
N ALA A 106 -3.75 1.71 14.69
CA ALA A 106 -2.54 1.40 15.47
C ALA A 106 -2.86 0.44 16.61
N LEU A 107 -1.90 -0.43 16.94
CA LEU A 107 -2.05 -1.37 18.04
C LEU A 107 -1.86 -0.62 19.36
N THR A 108 -2.86 -0.71 20.21
CA THR A 108 -2.90 -0.13 21.55
C THR A 108 -3.01 -1.23 22.60
N GLU A 109 -3.00 -0.90 23.89
CA GLU A 109 -3.22 -1.86 24.96
C GLU A 109 -4.59 -2.55 24.85
N ASP A 110 -5.59 -1.87 24.31
CA ASP A 110 -6.94 -2.38 24.07
C ASP A 110 -7.07 -3.17 22.75
N GLY A 111 -5.97 -3.31 22.01
CA GLY A 111 -5.92 -3.98 20.72
C GLY A 111 -5.85 -3.02 19.53
N MET A 112 -6.19 -3.52 18.35
CA MET A 112 -6.13 -2.75 17.10
C MET A 112 -7.24 -1.72 17.05
N THR A 113 -6.87 -0.44 17.13
CA THR A 113 -7.82 0.68 17.13
C THR A 113 -7.69 1.47 15.85
N ALA A 114 -8.83 1.76 15.20
CA ALA A 114 -8.85 2.62 14.01
C ALA A 114 -8.48 4.06 14.38
N SER A 115 -7.80 4.74 13.46
CA SER A 115 -7.39 6.14 13.61
C SER A 115 -7.95 7.01 12.49
N GLU A 116 -7.86 8.33 12.65
CA GLU A 116 -7.92 9.21 11.48
C GLU A 116 -6.76 8.85 10.53
N PRO A 117 -6.99 8.79 9.20
CA PRO A 117 -5.96 8.43 8.26
C PRO A 117 -4.79 9.43 8.28
N ILE A 118 -3.57 8.93 8.50
CA ILE A 118 -2.35 9.74 8.49
C ILE A 118 -1.35 9.18 7.46
N SER A 119 -0.81 10.06 6.63
CA SER A 119 0.19 9.70 5.62
C SER A 119 1.59 9.86 6.20
N LEU A 120 2.30 8.75 6.35
CA LEU A 120 3.67 8.69 6.86
C LEU A 120 4.59 8.04 5.82
N PHE A 121 5.89 8.06 6.10
CA PHE A 121 6.90 7.38 5.30
C PHE A 121 7.39 6.13 6.02
N SER A 122 7.64 5.08 5.25
CA SER A 122 8.16 3.82 5.77
C SER A 122 9.25 3.28 4.85
N VAL A 123 9.93 2.24 5.33
CA VAL A 123 11.00 1.56 4.62
C VAL A 123 10.68 0.09 4.47
N MET A 124 10.93 -0.47 3.28
CA MET A 124 10.82 -1.91 3.00
C MET A 124 12.12 -2.39 2.39
N ARG A 125 12.62 -3.56 2.81
CA ARG A 125 13.76 -4.18 2.13
C ARG A 125 13.30 -4.70 0.75
N ASP A 126 14.16 -4.62 -0.26
CA ASP A 126 13.82 -5.12 -1.60
C ASP A 126 13.55 -6.64 -1.65
N GLU A 127 14.18 -7.39 -0.77
CA GLU A 127 13.99 -8.84 -0.62
C GLU A 127 12.66 -9.19 0.06
N GLU A 128 12.08 -8.27 0.83
CA GLU A 128 10.79 -8.43 1.54
C GLU A 128 9.58 -8.25 0.60
N ARG A 129 9.78 -8.64 -0.65
CA ARG A 129 8.74 -8.85 -1.65
C ARG A 129 8.29 -10.32 -1.61
N GLU A 130 8.06 -10.85 -0.42
CA GLU A 130 7.36 -12.12 -0.20
C GLU A 130 5.85 -11.86 -0.24
N ALA A 131 4.96 -12.76 -0.64
CA ALA A 131 4.95 -14.03 -1.35
C ALA A 131 3.45 -14.31 -1.57
#